data_AF-X2JK92-F1
#
_entry.id   AF-X2JK92-F1
#
_cell.length_a   1.000
_cell.length_b   1.000
_cell.length_c   1.000
_cell.angle_alpha   90.00
_cell.angle_beta   90.00
_cell.angle_gamma   90.00
#
_symmetry.space_group_name_H-M   'P 1'
#
loop_
_entity.id
_entity.type
_entity.pdbx_description
1 polymer ?
#
loop_
_entity_poly.entity_id
_entity_poly.type
_entity_poly.pdbx_seq_one_letter_code
_entity_poly.pdbx_strand_id
1 'polypeptide(L)'
;HLIRDDEEDSLGLPSGDRELPLMIADRSFDEHGAFAYPSLDRTLRTTPGVESAYVEGVFGDVILVNGAPWPVHEVAAVRYRLRILNGSNARRYDLALDPPPPGGGGFVQIGADQGLLDAPREHDHLPIAPAERYDVVVDFGRYPVGTEVTLVNRLGSGSTAQVMRFVVARRAPDDSRVPAKLSVIPPLTREQATVTRDFSFRAGTVHGRAGWVIGGEPFSPDLMSASPRLGDAEIWRFVADIHHPVHLHLVGFRILSRGGREPGPFDGGIKDTVDLAPGESVEVIAR
;
A
#
# COMPACT_ATOMS: atom_id res chain seq x y z
N HIS A 1 4.76 9.39 8.78
CA HIS A 1 5.84 10.40 8.63
C HIS A 1 5.82 10.87 7.19
N LEU A 2 6.04 12.16 6.92
CA LEU A 2 6.05 12.74 5.58
C LEU A 2 7.37 13.48 5.37
N ILE A 3 8.04 13.20 4.25
CA ILE A 3 9.23 13.91 3.80
C ILE A 3 8.77 14.89 2.72
N ARG A 4 9.30 16.11 2.76
CA ARG A 4 9.00 17.19 1.80
C ARG A 4 10.26 17.58 1.07
N ASP A 5 10.12 17.97 -0.19
CA ASP A 5 11.21 18.57 -0.96
C ASP A 5 10.70 19.71 -1.86
N ASP A 6 11.63 20.50 -2.37
CA ASP A 6 11.35 21.67 -3.21
C ASP A 6 10.78 21.27 -4.59
N GLU A 7 11.07 20.06 -5.09
CA GLU A 7 10.51 19.56 -6.36
C GLU A 7 9.00 19.39 -6.22
N GLU A 8 8.55 18.67 -5.18
CA GLU A 8 7.15 18.43 -4.85
C GLU A 8 6.39 19.75 -4.62
N ASP A 9 6.96 20.64 -3.81
CA ASP A 9 6.30 21.91 -3.43
C ASP A 9 6.09 22.83 -4.66
N SER A 10 6.93 22.72 -5.68
CA SER A 10 6.84 23.51 -6.91
C SER A 10 5.71 23.08 -7.86
N LEU A 11 5.14 21.89 -7.69
CA LEU A 11 4.15 21.30 -8.61
C LEU A 11 2.75 21.91 -8.50
N GLY A 12 2.45 22.63 -7.40
CA GLY A 12 1.12 23.17 -7.13
C GLY A 12 0.06 22.09 -6.87
N LEU A 13 0.47 20.95 -6.33
CA LEU A 13 -0.44 19.88 -5.88
C LEU A 13 -1.35 20.38 -4.74
N PRO A 14 -2.50 19.73 -4.48
CA PRO A 14 -3.30 20.04 -3.29
C PRO A 14 -2.44 19.91 -2.01
N SER A 15 -2.51 20.92 -1.14
CA SER A 15 -1.67 21.07 0.04
C SER A 15 -2.45 21.63 1.24
N GLY A 16 -1.80 21.69 2.40
CA GLY A 16 -2.42 22.17 3.65
C GLY A 16 -3.60 21.29 4.06
N ASP A 17 -4.74 21.90 4.39
CA ASP A 17 -5.97 21.17 4.78
C ASP A 17 -6.56 20.30 3.66
N ARG A 18 -6.07 20.44 2.41
CA ARG A 18 -6.47 19.62 1.26
C ARG A 18 -5.53 18.43 1.03
N GLU A 19 -4.55 18.23 1.89
CA GLU A 19 -3.66 17.07 1.90
C GLU A 19 -3.93 16.20 3.13
N LEU A 20 -4.51 15.04 2.91
CA LEU A 20 -5.03 14.16 3.96
C LEU A 20 -4.21 12.86 4.03
N PRO A 21 -3.46 12.62 5.11
CA PRO A 21 -2.90 11.31 5.40
C PRO A 21 -4.02 10.35 5.83
N LEU A 22 -4.10 9.19 5.20
CA LEU A 22 -5.09 8.15 5.50
C LEU A 22 -4.37 6.83 5.82
N MET A 23 -4.09 6.59 7.09
CA MET A 23 -3.60 5.28 7.56
C MET A 23 -4.80 4.37 7.82
N ILE A 24 -4.99 3.37 6.96
CA ILE A 24 -6.08 2.41 7.04
C ILE A 24 -5.59 1.16 7.79
N ALA A 25 -6.33 0.72 8.80
CA ALA A 25 -6.00 -0.49 9.56
C ALA A 25 -7.26 -1.23 9.99
N ASP A 26 -7.28 -2.56 9.88
CA ASP A 26 -8.34 -3.38 10.48
C ASP A 26 -7.97 -3.86 11.89
N ARG A 27 -8.93 -3.80 12.81
CA ARG A 27 -8.77 -4.29 14.20
C ARG A 27 -10.04 -5.00 14.65
N SER A 28 -9.93 -5.79 15.71
CA SER A 28 -11.07 -6.35 16.44
C SER A 28 -11.02 -5.88 17.88
N PHE A 29 -12.20 -5.76 18.47
CA PHE A 29 -12.39 -5.29 19.83
C PHE A 29 -13.29 -6.25 20.59
N ASP A 30 -13.04 -6.40 21.89
CA ASP A 30 -13.96 -7.12 22.77
C ASP A 30 -15.16 -6.23 23.16
N GLU A 31 -16.10 -6.80 23.92
CA GLU A 31 -17.30 -6.10 24.39
C GLU A 31 -17.02 -4.90 25.31
N HIS A 32 -15.79 -4.77 25.81
CA HIS A 32 -15.32 -3.65 26.63
C HIS A 32 -14.50 -2.63 25.83
N GLY A 33 -14.34 -2.84 24.51
CA GLY A 33 -13.60 -1.95 23.62
C GLY A 33 -12.08 -2.10 23.69
N ALA A 34 -11.55 -3.14 24.34
CA ALA A 34 -10.12 -3.45 24.30
C ALA A 34 -9.78 -4.23 23.02
N PHE A 35 -8.53 -4.15 22.55
CA PHE A 35 -8.12 -4.91 21.37
C PHE A 35 -8.23 -6.42 21.61
N ALA A 36 -8.95 -7.09 20.71
CA ALA A 36 -9.05 -8.53 20.65
C ALA A 36 -8.06 -9.04 19.59
N TYR A 37 -6.89 -9.52 20.03
CA TYR A 37 -5.88 -10.10 19.16
C TYR A 37 -5.60 -11.56 19.58
N PRO A 38 -5.59 -12.53 18.65
CA PRO A 38 -5.47 -13.96 18.98
C PRO A 38 -4.01 -14.37 19.20
N SER A 39 -3.26 -13.61 20.01
CA SER A 39 -1.86 -13.92 20.35
C SER A 39 -1.78 -15.14 21.27
N LEU A 40 -0.77 -15.99 21.05
CA LEU A 40 -0.49 -17.11 21.95
C LEU A 40 -0.13 -16.66 23.38
N ASP A 41 0.53 -15.50 23.50
CA ASP A 41 0.78 -14.81 24.77
C ASP A 41 0.26 -13.38 24.68
N ARG A 42 -0.78 -13.07 25.46
CA ARG A 42 -1.41 -11.74 25.50
C ARG A 42 -0.49 -10.63 25.98
N THR A 43 0.60 -10.96 26.67
CA THR A 43 1.61 -9.96 27.08
C THR A 43 2.59 -9.60 25.96
N LEU A 44 2.63 -10.41 24.89
CA LEU A 44 3.55 -10.27 23.75
C LEU A 44 5.04 -10.28 24.15
N ARG A 45 5.40 -10.96 25.25
CA ARG A 45 6.77 -10.92 25.80
C ARG A 45 7.50 -12.25 25.77
N THR A 46 6.77 -13.37 25.81
CA THR A 46 7.39 -14.69 26.00
C THR A 46 7.14 -15.62 24.84
N THR A 47 5.90 -15.74 24.37
CA THR A 47 5.55 -16.66 23.28
C THR A 47 5.07 -15.89 22.05
N PRO A 48 5.89 -15.80 20.98
CA PRO A 48 5.48 -15.13 19.76
C PRO A 48 4.44 -15.96 19.00
N GLY A 49 3.65 -15.28 18.18
CA GLY A 49 2.71 -15.90 17.26
C GLY A 49 1.25 -15.79 17.68
N VAL A 50 0.40 -16.39 16.86
CA VAL A 50 -1.06 -16.37 16.99
C VAL A 50 -1.62 -17.78 17.08
N GLU A 51 -2.87 -17.90 17.51
CA GLU A 51 -3.62 -19.15 17.45
C GLU A 51 -3.62 -19.71 16.01
N SER A 52 -3.57 -21.04 15.87
CA SER A 52 -3.34 -21.70 14.57
C SER A 52 -4.33 -21.31 13.47
N ALA A 53 -5.57 -20.95 13.84
CA ALA A 53 -6.59 -20.50 12.89
C ALA A 53 -6.25 -19.16 12.20
N TYR A 54 -5.30 -18.40 12.73
CA TYR A 54 -4.92 -17.06 12.26
C TYR A 54 -3.51 -17.01 11.65
N VAL A 55 -2.86 -18.16 11.45
CA VAL A 55 -1.48 -18.22 10.93
C VAL A 55 -1.35 -17.62 9.52
N GLU A 56 -2.43 -17.64 8.74
CA GLU A 56 -2.50 -17.03 7.39
C GLU A 56 -2.75 -15.51 7.41
N GLY A 57 -2.92 -14.93 8.60
CA GLY A 57 -3.19 -13.51 8.78
C GLY A 57 -4.31 -13.28 9.79
N VAL A 58 -4.13 -12.25 10.62
CA VAL A 58 -5.18 -11.77 11.51
C VAL A 58 -5.98 -10.70 10.78
N PHE A 59 -7.24 -10.99 10.51
CA PHE A 59 -8.20 -10.04 9.93
C PHE A 59 -9.13 -9.51 11.02
N GLY A 60 -9.14 -8.19 11.18
CA GLY A 60 -10.11 -7.49 12.02
C GLY A 60 -11.43 -7.25 11.29
N ASP A 61 -12.48 -7.00 12.07
CA ASP A 61 -13.85 -6.74 11.63
C ASP A 61 -14.26 -5.27 11.69
N VAL A 62 -13.41 -4.42 12.28
CA VAL A 62 -13.55 -2.97 12.35
C VAL A 62 -12.47 -2.30 11.51
N ILE A 63 -12.87 -1.52 10.49
CA ILE A 63 -11.94 -0.73 9.69
C ILE A 63 -11.75 0.64 10.34
N LEU A 64 -10.48 0.97 10.62
CA LEU A 64 -10.05 2.24 11.14
C LEU A 64 -9.38 3.06 10.05
N VAL A 65 -9.61 4.38 10.06
CA VAL A 65 -8.75 5.34 9.35
C VAL A 65 -8.23 6.33 10.38
N ASN A 66 -6.91 6.46 10.48
CA ASN A 66 -6.22 7.27 11.50
C ASN A 66 -6.70 6.95 12.94
N GLY A 67 -7.04 5.69 13.20
CA GLY A 67 -7.49 5.20 14.52
C GLY A 67 -8.98 5.35 14.81
N ALA A 68 -9.77 6.03 13.97
CA ALA A 68 -11.22 6.15 14.13
C ALA A 68 -11.96 5.08 13.30
N PRO A 69 -12.99 4.40 13.84
CA PRO A 69 -13.78 3.43 13.10
C PRO A 69 -14.71 4.11 12.09
N TRP A 70 -14.63 3.70 10.81
CA TRP A 70 -15.44 4.20 9.69
C TRP A 70 -15.72 5.71 9.72
N PRO A 71 -14.69 6.56 9.75
CA PRO A 71 -14.89 7.99 10.00
C PRO A 71 -15.58 8.67 8.82
N VAL A 72 -16.17 9.82 9.12
CA VAL A 72 -16.72 10.75 8.13
C VAL A 72 -15.83 11.99 8.10
N HIS A 73 -15.51 12.48 6.91
CA HIS A 73 -14.73 13.70 6.71
C HIS A 73 -15.46 14.63 5.73
N GLU A 74 -15.65 15.89 6.11
CA GLU A 74 -16.23 16.88 5.20
C GLU A 74 -15.16 17.43 4.26
N VAL A 75 -15.46 17.47 2.97
CA VAL A 75 -14.60 18.02 1.93
C VAL A 75 -15.31 19.14 1.19
N ALA A 76 -14.52 20.08 0.69
CA ALA A 76 -14.98 21.02 -0.32
C ALA A 76 -15.04 20.34 -1.70
N ALA A 77 -15.89 20.83 -2.60
CA ALA A 77 -16.00 20.36 -3.97
C ALA A 77 -14.81 20.84 -4.84
N VAL A 78 -13.60 20.37 -4.52
CA VAL A 78 -12.31 20.68 -5.17
C VAL A 78 -11.37 19.46 -5.07
N ARG A 79 -10.15 19.55 -5.61
CA ARG A 79 -9.15 18.48 -5.49
C ARG A 79 -8.56 18.38 -4.09
N TYR A 80 -8.39 17.15 -3.63
CA TYR A 80 -7.68 16.77 -2.40
C TYR A 80 -6.59 15.77 -2.75
N ARG A 81 -5.46 15.86 -2.05
CA ARG A 81 -4.37 14.89 -2.10
C ARG A 81 -4.53 13.92 -0.92
N LEU A 82 -4.65 12.63 -1.20
CA LEU A 82 -4.75 11.59 -0.20
C LEU A 82 -3.45 10.79 -0.17
N ARG A 83 -2.81 10.74 1.00
CA ARG A 83 -1.64 9.89 1.24
C ARG A 83 -2.07 8.63 1.96
N ILE A 84 -2.35 7.59 1.20
CA ILE A 84 -2.96 6.36 1.68
C ILE A 84 -1.86 5.39 2.10
N LEU A 85 -1.97 4.85 3.31
CA LEU A 85 -1.12 3.78 3.84
C LEU A 85 -2.00 2.63 4.29
N ASN A 86 -1.69 1.41 3.84
CA ASN A 86 -2.23 0.22 4.47
C ASN A 86 -1.39 -0.18 5.69
N GLY A 87 -1.88 0.15 6.88
CA GLY A 87 -1.31 -0.20 8.19
C GLY A 87 -1.95 -1.43 8.84
N SER A 88 -2.63 -2.27 8.05
CA SER A 88 -3.20 -3.53 8.51
C SER A 88 -2.12 -4.61 8.65
N ASN A 89 -2.36 -5.59 9.53
CA ASN A 89 -1.40 -6.68 9.72
C ASN A 89 -1.36 -7.63 8.52
N ALA A 90 -2.53 -7.94 7.95
CA ALA A 90 -2.66 -8.90 6.85
C ALA A 90 -3.67 -8.48 5.77
N ARG A 91 -4.64 -7.62 6.10
CA ARG A 91 -5.70 -7.25 5.18
C ARG A 91 -5.17 -6.48 3.98
N ARG A 92 -5.44 -7.02 2.79
CA ARG A 92 -5.35 -6.32 1.52
C ARG A 92 -6.68 -5.61 1.25
N TYR A 93 -6.61 -4.48 0.56
CA TYR A 93 -7.79 -3.74 0.13
C TYR A 93 -7.77 -3.60 -1.38
N ASP A 94 -8.97 -3.51 -1.96
CA ASP A 94 -9.15 -2.95 -3.29
C ASP A 94 -10.05 -1.73 -3.17
N LEU A 95 -9.43 -0.56 -3.05
CA LEU A 95 -10.10 0.69 -2.68
C LEU A 95 -10.80 1.31 -3.89
N ALA A 96 -12.05 1.73 -3.74
CA ALA A 96 -12.79 2.45 -4.77
C ALA A 96 -13.67 3.55 -4.17
N LEU A 97 -14.04 4.55 -4.97
CA LEU A 97 -15.04 5.56 -4.59
C LEU A 97 -16.44 5.09 -4.97
N ASP A 98 -17.39 5.20 -4.04
CA ASP A 98 -18.80 4.89 -4.24
C ASP A 98 -19.70 6.07 -3.79
N PRO A 99 -20.42 6.75 -4.70
CA PRO A 99 -20.46 6.49 -6.13
C PRO A 99 -19.13 6.83 -6.82
N PRO A 100 -18.78 6.14 -7.93
CA PRO A 100 -17.65 6.52 -8.76
C PRO A 100 -17.89 7.91 -9.36
N PRO A 101 -16.84 8.72 -9.62
CA PRO A 101 -17.04 10.03 -10.20
C PRO A 101 -17.59 9.93 -11.63
N PRO A 102 -18.36 10.93 -12.10
CA PRO A 102 -18.87 10.93 -13.46
C PRO A 102 -17.74 10.86 -14.50
N GLY A 103 -17.66 9.76 -15.25
CA GLY A 103 -16.62 9.53 -16.27
C GLY A 103 -15.43 8.67 -15.82
N GLY A 104 -15.46 8.08 -14.61
CA GLY A 104 -14.38 7.21 -14.11
C GLY A 104 -13.13 7.99 -13.68
N GLY A 105 -12.02 7.31 -13.43
CA GLY A 105 -10.78 7.89 -12.91
C GLY A 105 -10.97 8.43 -11.50
N GLY A 106 -11.37 7.56 -10.58
CA GLY A 106 -11.56 7.87 -9.16
C GLY A 106 -10.34 8.45 -8.47
N PHE A 107 -9.16 8.00 -8.89
CA PHE A 107 -7.88 8.36 -8.31
C PHE A 107 -6.91 8.75 -9.41
N VAL A 108 -6.19 9.86 -9.20
CA VAL A 108 -5.03 10.22 -10.00
C VAL A 108 -3.79 9.95 -9.16
N GLN A 109 -3.15 8.80 -9.34
CA GLN A 109 -1.90 8.47 -8.66
C GLN A 109 -0.80 9.41 -9.12
N ILE A 110 -0.16 10.06 -8.14
CA ILE A 110 0.95 10.99 -8.33
C ILE A 110 2.23 10.49 -7.65
N GLY A 111 2.14 9.50 -6.76
CA GLY A 111 3.29 8.88 -6.11
C GLY A 111 3.06 7.42 -5.71
N ALA A 112 4.17 6.76 -5.40
CA ALA A 112 4.26 5.39 -4.89
C ALA A 112 4.98 5.38 -3.54
N ASP A 113 5.49 4.22 -3.12
CA ASP A 113 6.09 4.02 -1.81
C ASP A 113 7.25 5.00 -1.52
N GLN A 114 8.08 5.30 -2.53
CA GLN A 114 9.31 6.07 -2.42
C GLN A 114 9.25 7.43 -3.15
N GLY A 115 8.06 8.02 -3.28
CA GLY A 115 7.89 9.39 -3.78
C GLY A 115 7.09 9.48 -5.08
N LEU A 116 7.28 10.59 -5.80
CA LEU A 116 6.51 10.92 -7.00
C LEU A 116 6.72 9.92 -8.14
N LEU A 117 5.69 9.76 -8.96
CA LEU A 117 5.79 9.13 -10.27
C LEU A 117 6.51 10.06 -11.25
N ASP A 118 6.82 9.57 -12.45
CA ASP A 118 7.27 10.40 -13.56
C ASP A 118 6.11 11.23 -14.17
N ALA A 119 4.93 10.61 -14.26
CA ALA A 119 3.69 11.21 -14.75
C ALA A 119 2.47 10.67 -13.96
N PRO A 120 1.38 11.44 -13.88
CA PRO A 120 0.16 11.00 -13.19
C PRO A 120 -0.49 9.81 -13.91
N ARG A 121 -1.12 8.92 -13.13
CA ARG A 121 -1.84 7.74 -13.66
C ARG A 121 -3.25 7.69 -13.10
N GLU A 122 -4.24 7.54 -13.96
CA GLU A 122 -5.65 7.45 -13.56
C GLU A 122 -6.06 6.01 -13.26
N HIS A 123 -6.80 5.83 -12.16
CA HIS A 123 -7.32 4.54 -11.72
C HIS A 123 -8.76 4.68 -11.23
N ASP A 124 -9.60 3.69 -11.52
CA ASP A 124 -10.94 3.58 -10.91
C ASP A 124 -10.90 2.94 -9.52
N HIS A 125 -9.85 2.16 -9.24
CA HIS A 125 -9.67 1.46 -7.99
C HIS A 125 -8.18 1.28 -7.68
N LEU A 126 -7.82 1.02 -6.41
CA LEU A 126 -6.45 0.88 -5.95
C LEU A 126 -6.30 -0.41 -5.13
N PRO A 127 -5.71 -1.48 -5.70
CA PRO A 127 -5.25 -2.60 -4.91
C PRO A 127 -4.07 -2.16 -4.04
N ILE A 128 -4.16 -2.39 -2.73
CA ILE A 128 -3.14 -1.98 -1.76
C ILE A 128 -2.95 -3.07 -0.70
N ALA A 129 -1.73 -3.59 -0.63
CA ALA A 129 -1.33 -4.58 0.35
C ALA A 129 -0.66 -3.95 1.58
N PRO A 130 -0.50 -4.69 2.70
CA PRO A 130 0.17 -4.19 3.89
C PRO A 130 1.50 -3.50 3.56
N ALA A 131 1.74 -2.35 4.20
CA ALA A 131 2.89 -1.46 4.04
C ALA A 131 3.01 -0.71 2.69
N GLU A 132 2.18 -0.99 1.68
CA GLU A 132 2.16 -0.18 0.46
C GLU A 132 1.54 1.21 0.70
N ARG A 133 1.97 2.18 -0.10
CA ARG A 133 1.43 3.54 -0.10
C ARG A 133 1.04 3.98 -1.49
N TYR A 134 -0.07 4.70 -1.56
CA TYR A 134 -0.48 5.44 -2.74
C TYR A 134 -0.61 6.91 -2.37
N ASP A 135 0.04 7.78 -3.16
CA ASP A 135 -0.17 9.21 -3.13
C ASP A 135 -1.05 9.57 -4.32
N VAL A 136 -2.30 9.98 -4.06
CA VAL A 136 -3.33 10.15 -5.10
C VAL A 136 -4.05 11.47 -4.94
N VAL A 137 -4.51 12.02 -6.05
CA VAL A 137 -5.42 13.16 -6.08
C VAL A 137 -6.83 12.68 -6.39
N VAL A 138 -7.81 13.14 -5.61
CA VAL A 138 -9.25 12.91 -5.83
C VAL A 138 -9.91 14.26 -6.08
N ASP A 139 -10.66 14.39 -7.18
CA ASP A 139 -11.39 15.60 -7.53
C ASP A 139 -12.85 15.53 -7.05
N PHE A 140 -13.11 16.03 -5.84
CA PHE A 140 -14.46 16.11 -5.30
C PHE A 140 -15.32 17.19 -6.00
N GLY A 141 -14.72 18.06 -6.81
CA GLY A 141 -15.44 19.04 -7.64
C GLY A 141 -16.28 18.40 -8.75
N ARG A 142 -16.03 17.12 -9.05
CA ARG A 142 -16.84 16.30 -9.98
C ARG A 142 -18.16 15.84 -9.38
N TYR A 143 -18.38 16.03 -8.09
CA TYR A 143 -19.61 15.67 -7.39
C TYR A 143 -20.43 16.92 -7.02
N PRO A 144 -21.78 16.84 -7.06
CA PRO A 144 -22.62 17.88 -6.48
C PRO A 144 -22.34 18.08 -4.99
N VAL A 145 -22.52 19.32 -4.51
CA VAL A 145 -22.53 19.60 -3.06
C VAL A 145 -23.69 18.83 -2.42
N GLY A 146 -23.44 18.21 -1.28
CA GLY A 146 -24.33 17.31 -0.57
C GLY A 146 -24.13 15.84 -0.91
N THR A 147 -23.30 15.50 -1.91
CA THR A 147 -22.99 14.09 -2.21
C THR A 147 -22.15 13.47 -1.11
N GLU A 148 -22.56 12.27 -0.67
CA GLU A 148 -21.77 11.39 0.18
C GLU A 148 -21.00 10.41 -0.70
N VAL A 149 -19.67 10.46 -0.65
CA VAL A 149 -18.78 9.55 -1.38
C VAL A 149 -18.07 8.66 -0.37
N THR A 150 -18.36 7.37 -0.41
CA THR A 150 -17.75 6.39 0.48
C THR A 150 -16.54 5.75 -0.19
N LEU A 151 -15.40 5.74 0.51
CA LEU A 151 -14.26 4.90 0.15
C LEU A 151 -14.60 3.47 0.58
N VAL A 152 -14.77 2.59 -0.40
CA VAL A 152 -15.14 1.19 -0.19
C VAL A 152 -13.94 0.27 -0.41
N ASN A 153 -13.99 -0.91 0.19
CA ASN A 153 -13.09 -2.01 -0.08
C ASN A 153 -13.83 -3.11 -0.86
N ARG A 154 -13.49 -3.28 -2.14
CA ARG A 154 -14.12 -4.26 -3.03
C ARG A 154 -13.77 -5.72 -2.70
N LEU A 155 -12.70 -5.95 -1.92
CA LEU A 155 -12.39 -7.28 -1.36
C LEU A 155 -13.13 -7.55 -0.03
N GLY A 156 -13.75 -6.51 0.55
CA GLY A 156 -14.42 -6.59 1.84
C GLY A 156 -15.87 -7.06 1.72
N SER A 157 -16.42 -7.47 2.85
CA SER A 157 -17.84 -7.80 3.00
C SER A 157 -18.38 -7.29 4.34
N GLY A 158 -19.69 -7.10 4.43
CA GLY A 158 -20.32 -6.56 5.63
C GLY A 158 -19.70 -5.22 6.06
N SER A 159 -19.31 -5.12 7.33
CA SER A 159 -18.67 -3.94 7.92
C SER A 159 -17.32 -3.61 7.26
N THR A 160 -16.59 -4.60 6.75
CA THR A 160 -15.25 -4.44 6.18
C THR A 160 -15.25 -4.02 4.71
N ALA A 161 -16.43 -3.95 4.07
CA ALA A 161 -16.60 -3.38 2.74
C ALA A 161 -16.54 -1.85 2.74
N GLN A 162 -16.71 -1.23 3.91
CA GLN A 162 -16.67 0.23 4.09
C GLN A 162 -15.35 0.64 4.75
N VAL A 163 -14.73 1.74 4.29
CA VAL A 163 -13.49 2.27 4.87
C VAL A 163 -13.75 3.59 5.58
N MET A 164 -14.20 4.61 4.85
CA MET A 164 -14.56 5.92 5.38
C MET A 164 -15.47 6.66 4.40
N ARG A 165 -16.10 7.75 4.84
CA ARG A 165 -16.97 8.58 3.99
C ARG A 165 -16.49 10.01 3.88
N PHE A 166 -16.54 10.55 2.67
CA PHE A 166 -16.38 11.96 2.38
C PHE A 166 -17.74 12.61 2.13
N VAL A 167 -18.02 13.73 2.76
CA VAL A 167 -19.24 14.52 2.52
C VAL A 167 -18.84 15.80 1.79
N VAL A 168 -19.30 15.97 0.56
CA VAL A 168 -19.00 17.16 -0.25
C VAL A 168 -19.84 18.34 0.28
N ALA A 169 -19.32 19.04 1.28
CA ALA A 169 -20.11 19.95 2.11
C ALA A 169 -20.34 21.33 1.48
N ARG A 170 -19.41 21.81 0.66
CA ARG A 170 -19.44 23.19 0.12
C ARG A 170 -18.63 23.36 -1.16
N ARG A 171 -18.94 24.40 -1.92
CA ARG A 171 -18.07 24.87 -3.02
C ARG A 171 -16.84 25.59 -2.46
N ALA A 172 -15.75 25.58 -3.23
CA ALA A 172 -14.56 26.40 -2.99
C ALA A 172 -13.84 26.67 -4.32
N PRO A 173 -13.02 27.73 -4.41
CA PRO A 173 -12.06 27.85 -5.51
C PRO A 173 -10.99 26.76 -5.42
N ASP A 174 -10.53 26.27 -6.57
CA ASP A 174 -9.41 25.35 -6.67
C ASP A 174 -8.31 25.91 -7.57
N ASP A 175 -7.21 26.29 -6.95
CA ASP A 175 -5.99 26.79 -7.58
C ASP A 175 -4.90 25.71 -7.73
N SER A 176 -5.14 24.51 -7.20
CA SER A 176 -4.23 23.38 -7.33
C SER A 176 -4.16 22.86 -8.77
N ARG A 177 -3.17 22.02 -9.07
CA ARG A 177 -2.95 21.40 -10.37
C ARG A 177 -2.42 19.98 -10.19
N VAL A 178 -2.55 19.18 -11.24
CA VAL A 178 -1.84 17.91 -11.39
C VAL A 178 -1.03 17.99 -12.69
N PRO A 179 0.26 18.34 -12.63
CA PRO A 179 1.09 18.45 -13.83
C PRO A 179 1.25 17.12 -14.56
N ALA A 180 1.37 17.16 -15.89
CA ALA A 180 1.60 15.95 -16.71
C ALA A 180 2.99 15.33 -16.50
N LYS A 181 3.95 16.10 -15.97
CA LYS A 181 5.27 15.65 -15.53
C LYS A 181 5.40 15.97 -14.04
N LEU A 182 5.69 14.97 -13.23
CA LEU A 182 5.75 15.08 -11.78
C LEU A 182 7.19 15.09 -11.26
N SER A 183 8.02 14.15 -11.69
CA SER A 183 9.44 14.10 -11.32
C SER A 183 10.27 13.45 -12.44
N VAL A 184 11.59 13.45 -12.28
CA VAL A 184 12.52 12.69 -13.13
C VAL A 184 13.07 11.52 -12.33
N ILE A 185 12.57 10.32 -12.62
CA ILE A 185 13.04 9.11 -11.95
C ILE A 185 14.22 8.51 -12.73
N PRO A 186 15.45 8.44 -12.16
CA PRO A 186 16.62 7.89 -12.86
C PRO A 186 16.37 6.45 -13.31
N PRO A 187 16.65 6.11 -14.58
CA PRO A 187 16.39 4.77 -15.09
C PRO A 187 17.27 3.74 -14.36
N LEU A 188 16.65 2.62 -14.02
CA LEU A 188 17.32 1.44 -13.50
C LEU A 188 16.92 0.26 -14.40
N THR A 189 17.83 -0.18 -15.26
CA THR A 189 17.59 -1.17 -16.31
C THR A 189 18.28 -2.50 -16.01
N ARG A 190 17.81 -3.57 -16.65
CA ARG A 190 18.34 -4.93 -16.44
C ARG A 190 19.84 -5.03 -16.71
N GLU A 191 20.34 -4.28 -17.68
CA GLU A 191 21.75 -4.30 -18.11
C GLU A 191 22.70 -3.73 -17.06
N GLN A 192 22.18 -2.97 -16.09
CA GLN A 192 22.97 -2.43 -14.99
C GLN A 192 23.15 -3.44 -13.85
N ALA A 193 22.36 -4.52 -13.84
CA ALA A 193 22.39 -5.48 -12.75
C ALA A 193 23.66 -6.33 -12.77
N THR A 194 24.35 -6.42 -11.65
CA THR A 194 25.56 -7.25 -11.49
C THR A 194 25.21 -8.71 -11.20
N VAL A 195 24.03 -8.96 -10.65
CA VAL A 195 23.52 -10.29 -10.29
C VAL A 195 21.99 -10.34 -10.31
N THR A 196 21.45 -11.54 -10.56
CA THR A 196 20.05 -11.88 -10.32
C THR A 196 19.95 -12.85 -9.15
N ARG A 197 19.09 -12.57 -8.17
CA ARG A 197 18.84 -13.41 -7.00
C ARG A 197 17.42 -13.96 -7.00
N ASP A 198 17.25 -15.13 -6.42
CA ASP A 198 15.97 -15.82 -6.31
C ASP A 198 15.55 -15.94 -4.84
N PHE A 199 14.34 -15.50 -4.54
CA PHE A 199 13.71 -15.68 -3.23
C PHE A 199 12.33 -16.31 -3.41
N SER A 200 12.06 -17.32 -2.59
CA SER A 200 10.74 -17.95 -2.53
C SER A 200 10.11 -17.73 -1.17
N PHE A 201 8.85 -17.31 -1.16
CA PHE A 201 8.04 -17.05 0.03
C PHE A 201 6.97 -18.15 0.11
N ARG A 202 7.05 -18.99 1.15
CA ARG A 202 6.23 -20.20 1.22
C ARG A 202 5.81 -20.56 2.64
N ALA A 203 4.76 -21.36 2.73
CA ALA A 203 4.45 -22.09 3.96
C ALA A 203 5.60 -23.05 4.31
N GLY A 204 5.88 -23.16 5.61
CA GLY A 204 6.96 -23.98 6.15
C GLY A 204 6.76 -24.26 7.64
N THR A 205 7.86 -24.61 8.31
CA THR A 205 7.88 -24.86 9.75
C THR A 205 8.77 -23.85 10.46
N VAL A 206 8.21 -23.15 11.45
CA VAL A 206 8.92 -22.17 12.28
C VAL A 206 8.75 -22.59 13.74
N HIS A 207 9.85 -22.84 14.44
CA HIS A 207 9.86 -23.33 15.83
C HIS A 207 8.93 -24.55 16.09
N GLY A 208 8.89 -25.49 15.14
CA GLY A 208 8.08 -26.72 15.26
C GLY A 208 6.58 -26.52 15.02
N ARG A 209 6.16 -25.38 14.47
CA ARG A 209 4.77 -25.07 14.10
C ARG A 209 4.68 -24.65 12.65
N ALA A 210 3.48 -24.71 12.06
CA ALA A 210 3.23 -24.11 10.76
C ALA A 210 3.56 -22.61 10.80
N GLY A 211 4.21 -22.11 9.75
CA GLY A 211 4.58 -20.71 9.63
C GLY A 211 5.07 -20.39 8.22
N TRP A 212 5.72 -19.23 8.08
CA TRP A 212 6.17 -18.70 6.79
C TRP A 212 7.69 -18.63 6.73
N VAL A 213 8.27 -19.04 5.60
CA VAL A 213 9.72 -19.15 5.40
C VAL A 213 10.16 -18.47 4.10
N ILE A 214 11.43 -18.06 4.05
CA ILE A 214 12.05 -17.49 2.85
C ILE A 214 13.16 -18.43 2.40
N GLY A 215 13.07 -18.94 1.17
CA GLY A 215 14.03 -19.93 0.65
C GLY A 215 14.00 -21.27 1.39
N GLY A 216 12.89 -21.57 2.08
CA GLY A 216 12.73 -22.78 2.90
C GLY A 216 13.18 -22.62 4.35
N GLU A 217 13.81 -21.51 4.71
CA GLU A 217 14.35 -21.29 6.06
C GLU A 217 13.53 -20.27 6.87
N PRO A 218 13.31 -20.50 8.17
CA PRO A 218 12.76 -19.48 9.06
C PRO A 218 13.76 -18.32 9.22
N PHE A 219 13.27 -17.16 9.62
CA PHE A 219 14.14 -16.03 9.96
C PHE A 219 15.14 -16.43 11.06
N SER A 220 16.41 -16.08 10.85
CA SER A 220 17.48 -16.21 11.85
C SER A 220 18.38 -14.98 11.77
N PRO A 221 18.75 -14.37 12.92
CA PRO A 221 19.69 -13.25 12.92
C PRO A 221 21.11 -13.64 12.47
N ASP A 222 21.44 -14.94 12.49
CA ASP A 222 22.76 -15.47 12.14
C ASP A 222 22.87 -15.89 10.65
N LEU A 223 21.75 -15.86 9.90
CA LEU A 223 21.69 -16.30 8.52
C LEU A 223 21.53 -15.12 7.56
N MET A 224 22.54 -14.87 6.73
CA MET A 224 22.48 -13.86 5.67
C MET A 224 22.09 -14.49 4.33
N SER A 225 20.89 -14.19 3.84
CA SER A 225 20.39 -14.69 2.54
C SER A 225 20.98 -13.93 1.33
N ALA A 226 21.49 -12.73 1.56
CA ALA A 226 22.15 -11.90 0.55
C ALA A 226 23.22 -10.99 1.17
N SER A 227 24.19 -10.57 0.36
CA SER A 227 25.25 -9.63 0.76
C SER A 227 25.57 -8.67 -0.40
N PRO A 228 24.62 -7.77 -0.76
CA PRO A 228 24.83 -6.78 -1.81
C PRO A 228 25.95 -5.81 -1.42
N ARG A 229 26.70 -5.30 -2.42
CA ARG A 229 27.72 -4.27 -2.20
C ARG A 229 27.11 -2.90 -2.44
N LEU A 230 27.58 -1.90 -1.71
CA LEU A 230 27.12 -0.51 -1.89
C LEU A 230 27.32 -0.07 -3.35
N GLY A 231 26.22 0.35 -3.99
CA GLY A 231 26.23 0.87 -5.36
C GLY A 231 26.00 -0.18 -6.45
N ASP A 232 26.01 -1.48 -6.13
CA ASP A 232 25.65 -2.53 -7.08
C ASP A 232 24.14 -2.47 -7.35
N ALA A 233 23.75 -2.51 -8.62
CA ALA A 233 22.36 -2.80 -8.95
C ALA A 233 22.16 -4.32 -8.99
N GLU A 234 21.09 -4.82 -8.40
CA GLU A 234 20.76 -6.24 -8.42
C GLU A 234 19.30 -6.46 -8.85
N ILE A 235 19.04 -7.53 -9.58
CA ILE A 235 17.68 -7.99 -9.86
C ILE A 235 17.32 -9.03 -8.80
N TRP A 236 16.18 -8.84 -8.13
CA TRP A 236 15.66 -9.80 -7.17
C TRP A 236 14.35 -10.35 -7.73
N ARG A 237 14.31 -11.67 -7.93
CA ARG A 237 13.14 -12.41 -8.38
C ARG A 237 12.45 -13.04 -7.18
N PHE A 238 11.21 -12.61 -6.97
CA PHE A 238 10.35 -13.07 -5.90
C PHE A 238 9.31 -14.03 -6.43
N VAL A 239 9.13 -15.16 -5.76
CA VAL A 239 8.07 -16.13 -6.07
C VAL A 239 7.33 -16.51 -4.81
N ALA A 240 6.01 -16.59 -4.89
CA ALA A 240 5.15 -16.78 -3.72
C ALA A 240 4.08 -17.86 -3.97
N ASP A 241 3.75 -18.64 -2.94
CA ASP A 241 2.70 -19.66 -3.00
C ASP A 241 1.29 -19.10 -2.74
N ILE A 242 1.18 -18.09 -1.88
CA ILE A 242 -0.02 -17.30 -1.61
C ILE A 242 0.25 -15.81 -1.82
N HIS A 243 -0.66 -14.94 -1.39
CA HIS A 243 -0.36 -13.51 -1.40
C HIS A 243 0.70 -13.14 -0.37
N HIS A 244 1.75 -12.46 -0.81
CA HIS A 244 2.84 -12.00 0.04
C HIS A 244 3.27 -10.58 -0.35
N PRO A 245 2.98 -9.55 0.48
CA PRO A 245 3.59 -8.24 0.33
C PRO A 245 5.06 -8.32 0.76
N VAL A 246 5.96 -8.28 -0.21
CA VAL A 246 7.41 -8.37 0.03
C VAL A 246 7.99 -6.97 0.09
N HIS A 247 8.63 -6.68 1.23
CA HIS A 247 9.29 -5.41 1.51
C HIS A 247 10.81 -5.56 1.52
N LEU A 248 11.51 -4.59 0.93
CA LEU A 248 12.96 -4.45 0.99
C LEU A 248 13.33 -3.22 1.83
N HIS A 249 14.12 -3.43 2.88
CA HIS A 249 14.66 -2.33 3.68
C HIS A 249 15.75 -1.58 2.90
N LEU A 250 16.05 -0.35 3.35
CA LEU A 250 17.07 0.57 2.84
C LEU A 250 16.83 1.13 1.43
N VAL A 251 16.43 0.29 0.47
CA VAL A 251 16.34 0.65 -0.95
C VAL A 251 14.91 0.82 -1.43
N GLY A 252 14.75 1.68 -2.44
CA GLY A 252 13.63 1.61 -3.35
C GLY A 252 13.97 0.74 -4.57
N PHE A 253 12.95 0.15 -5.20
CA PHE A 253 13.09 -0.69 -6.37
C PHE A 253 12.07 -0.35 -7.46
N ARG A 254 12.41 -0.70 -8.69
CA ARG A 254 11.47 -0.71 -9.82
C ARG A 254 11.00 -2.13 -10.09
N ILE A 255 9.73 -2.30 -10.42
CA ILE A 255 9.22 -3.56 -10.93
C ILE A 255 9.63 -3.67 -12.40
N LEU A 256 10.32 -4.74 -12.75
CA LEU A 256 10.77 -5.04 -14.12
C LEU A 256 9.82 -5.99 -14.84
N SER A 257 9.23 -6.94 -14.13
CA SER A 257 8.26 -7.86 -14.71
C SER A 257 7.33 -8.48 -13.66
N ARG A 258 6.14 -8.87 -14.13
CA ARG A 258 5.11 -9.60 -13.38
C ARG A 258 4.72 -10.85 -14.18
N GLY A 259 5.11 -12.03 -13.70
CA GLY A 259 4.89 -13.31 -14.37
C GLY A 259 5.52 -13.36 -15.76
N GLY A 260 6.69 -12.73 -15.94
CA GLY A 260 7.38 -12.63 -17.24
C GLY A 260 6.74 -11.63 -18.23
N ARG A 261 5.78 -10.83 -17.78
CA ARG A 261 5.16 -9.75 -18.57
C ARG A 261 5.60 -8.38 -18.06
N GLU A 262 5.38 -7.35 -18.87
CA GLU A 262 5.60 -5.96 -18.48
C GLU A 262 4.85 -5.59 -17.18
N PRO A 263 5.37 -4.64 -16.39
CA PRO A 263 4.69 -4.13 -15.20
C PRO A 263 3.27 -3.63 -15.48
N GLY A 264 2.40 -3.79 -14.50
CA GLY A 264 1.00 -3.38 -14.56
C GLY A 264 0.80 -1.87 -14.32
N PRO A 265 -0.46 -1.40 -14.40
CA PRO A 265 -0.78 0.02 -14.25
C PRO A 265 -0.39 0.59 -12.87
N PHE A 266 -0.43 -0.24 -11.83
CA PHE A 266 -0.16 0.13 -10.43
C PHE A 266 1.33 0.10 -10.04
N ASP A 267 2.19 -0.45 -10.90
CA ASP A 267 3.62 -0.66 -10.60
C ASP A 267 4.50 0.56 -10.89
N GLY A 268 3.88 1.73 -11.07
CA GLY A 268 4.58 2.96 -11.42
C GLY A 268 5.53 3.44 -10.33
N GLY A 269 6.62 4.08 -10.75
CA GLY A 269 7.52 4.80 -9.85
C GLY A 269 8.55 3.90 -9.16
N ILE A 270 8.97 4.35 -7.97
CA ILE A 270 9.86 3.60 -7.09
C ILE A 270 9.05 3.06 -5.92
N LYS A 271 9.10 1.75 -5.75
CA LYS A 271 8.40 1.00 -4.70
C LYS A 271 9.39 0.51 -3.66
N ASP A 272 8.91 0.15 -2.48
CA ASP A 272 9.71 -0.64 -1.53
C ASP A 272 8.96 -1.87 -1.03
N THR A 273 7.70 -2.00 -1.43
CA THR A 273 6.82 -3.12 -1.08
C THR A 273 6.07 -3.54 -2.35
N VAL A 274 5.93 -4.84 -2.59
CA VAL A 274 5.15 -5.36 -3.72
C VAL A 274 4.36 -6.59 -3.30
N ASP A 275 3.04 -6.59 -3.54
CA ASP A 275 2.20 -7.77 -3.34
C ASP A 275 2.44 -8.78 -4.46
N LEU A 276 2.80 -10.00 -4.10
CA LEU A 276 2.85 -11.14 -5.00
C LEU A 276 1.51 -11.86 -4.98
N ALA A 277 0.97 -12.25 -6.14
CA ALA A 277 -0.18 -13.15 -6.20
C ALA A 277 0.25 -14.63 -6.06
N PRO A 278 -0.68 -15.56 -5.73
CA PRO A 278 -0.39 -16.99 -5.66
C PRO A 278 0.19 -17.53 -6.98
N GLY A 279 1.35 -18.18 -6.89
CA GLY A 279 2.06 -18.76 -8.05
C GLY A 279 2.74 -17.72 -8.94
N GLU A 280 2.77 -16.46 -8.52
CA GLU A 280 3.33 -15.38 -9.31
C GLU A 280 4.84 -15.20 -9.08
N SER A 281 5.54 -14.76 -10.13
CA SER A 281 6.92 -14.32 -10.06
C SER A 281 6.98 -12.82 -10.33
N VAL A 282 7.65 -12.04 -9.48
CA VAL A 282 7.93 -10.61 -9.73
C VAL A 282 9.42 -10.40 -9.75
N GLU A 283 9.92 -9.71 -10.77
CA GLU A 283 11.31 -9.26 -10.79
C GLU A 283 11.35 -7.77 -10.45
N VAL A 284 12.14 -7.43 -9.44
CA VAL A 284 12.44 -6.05 -9.08
C VAL A 284 13.91 -5.76 -9.30
N ILE A 285 14.25 -4.49 -9.54
CA ILE A 285 15.64 -4.03 -9.58
C ILE A 285 15.84 -2.90 -8.57
N ALA A 286 16.89 -3.01 -7.77
CA ALA A 286 17.26 -2.08 -6.72
C ALA A 286 18.76 -1.75 -6.80
N ARG A 287 19.19 -0.65 -6.18
CA ARG A 287 20.59 -0.21 -6.08
C ARG A 287 20.84 0.47 -4.74
#